data_AF-A0A968L3G0-F1
#
_entry.id   AF-A0A968L3G0-F1
#
_cell.length_a   1.000
_cell.length_b   1.000
_cell.length_c   1.000
_cell.angle_alpha   90.00
_cell.angle_beta   90.00
_cell.angle_gamma   90.00
#
_symmetry.space_group_name_H-M   'P 1'
#
loop_
_entity.id
_entity.type
_entity.pdbx_description
1 polymer ?
#
loop_
_entity_poly.entity_id
_entity_poly.type
_entity_poly.pdbx_seq_one_letter_code
_entity_poly.pdbx_strand_id
1 'polypeptide(L)'
;MKNGELLERPFARALMGALARETANVANAENIELPFDDPVAAVEQVAHKTGANNSSMLQDVLRGAPTEIDAICGAVAGAAEKRKIGAPANW
;
A
#
# COMPACT_ATOMS: atom_id res chain seq x y z
N MET A 1 -12.14 10.01 -4.59
CA MET A 1 -12.09 8.65 -5.14
C MET A 1 -12.27 7.72 -3.98
N LYS A 2 -13.31 6.90 -4.04
CA LYS A 2 -13.60 5.86 -3.07
C LYS A 2 -12.62 4.71 -3.22
N ASN A 3 -12.35 3.98 -2.14
CA ASN A 3 -11.42 2.86 -2.16
C ASN A 3 -11.85 1.76 -3.14
N GLY A 4 -13.15 1.55 -3.33
CA GLY A 4 -13.68 0.55 -4.26
C GLY A 4 -13.36 0.86 -5.72
N GLU A 5 -13.26 2.14 -6.09
CA GLU A 5 -12.92 2.59 -7.45
C GLU A 5 -11.49 2.16 -7.86
N LEU A 6 -10.63 1.81 -6.90
CA LEU A 6 -9.29 1.26 -7.19
C LEU A 6 -9.37 -0.07 -7.95
N LEU A 7 -10.40 -0.88 -7.69
CA LEU A 7 -10.58 -2.19 -8.32
C LEU A 7 -11.11 -2.10 -9.74
N GLU A 8 -11.81 -1.02 -10.06
CA GLU A 8 -12.45 -0.77 -11.36
C GLU A 8 -11.47 -0.17 -12.37
N ARG A 9 -10.35 0.39 -11.90
CA ARG A 9 -9.37 1.09 -12.73
C ARG A 9 -8.13 0.21 -12.92
N PRO A 10 -7.88 -0.36 -14.11
CA PRO A 10 -6.82 -1.34 -14.32
C PRO A 10 -5.44 -0.87 -13.86
N PHE A 11 -5.08 0.38 -14.14
CA PHE A 11 -3.81 0.95 -13.71
C PHE A 11 -3.70 1.10 -12.19
N ALA A 12 -4.77 1.56 -11.53
CA ALA A 12 -4.79 1.71 -10.08
C ALA A 12 -4.70 0.35 -9.38
N ARG A 13 -5.45 -0.65 -9.87
CA ARG A 13 -5.39 -2.03 -9.38
C ARG A 13 -4.00 -2.64 -9.55
N ALA A 14 -3.37 -2.43 -10.70
CA ALA A 14 -2.00 -2.90 -10.96
C ALA A 14 -0.98 -2.25 -10.02
N LEU A 15 -1.06 -0.93 -9.83
CA LEU A 15 -0.17 -0.20 -8.92
C LEU A 15 -0.37 -0.63 -7.46
N MET A 16 -1.62 -0.79 -7.02
CA MET A 16 -1.96 -1.30 -5.70
C MET A 16 -1.36 -2.70 -5.46
N GLY A 17 -1.45 -3.59 -6.46
CA GLY A 17 -0.84 -4.92 -6.39
C GLY A 17 0.69 -4.88 -6.36
N ALA A 18 1.32 -3.97 -7.10
CA ALA A 18 2.77 -3.77 -7.08
C ALA A 18 3.25 -3.30 -5.70
N LEU A 19 2.59 -2.28 -5.13
CA LEU A 19 2.87 -1.78 -3.79
C LEU A 19 2.75 -2.89 -2.73
N ALA A 20 1.69 -3.68 -2.78
CA ALA A 20 1.47 -4.78 -1.83
C ALA A 20 2.56 -5.86 -1.92
N ARG A 21 3.02 -6.19 -3.14
CA ARG A 21 4.11 -7.16 -3.35
C ARG A 21 5.45 -6.63 -2.85
N GLU A 22 5.75 -5.37 -3.08
CA GLU A 22 6.96 -4.74 -2.54
C GLU A 22 6.98 -4.78 -1.02
N THR A 23 5.88 -4.36 -0.38
CA THR A 23 5.76 -4.40 1.08
C THR A 23 5.93 -5.82 1.62
N ALA A 24 5.34 -6.82 0.96
CA ALA A 24 5.50 -8.22 1.36
C ALA A 24 6.94 -8.74 1.20
N ASN A 25 7.63 -8.37 0.11
CA ASN A 25 9.03 -8.73 -0.10
C ASN A 25 9.92 -8.12 0.99
N VAL A 26 9.66 -6.87 1.38
CA VAL A 26 10.37 -6.21 2.47
C VAL A 26 10.09 -6.90 3.81
N ALA A 27 8.82 -7.20 4.12
CA ALA A 27 8.43 -7.93 5.33
C ALA A 27 9.14 -9.28 5.43
N ASN A 28 9.17 -10.06 4.34
CA ASN A 28 9.87 -11.34 4.28
C ASN A 28 11.37 -11.20 4.56
N ALA A 29 12.03 -10.17 4.03
CA ALA A 29 13.45 -9.93 4.28
C ALA A 29 13.76 -9.46 5.71
N GLU A 30 12.77 -8.87 6.38
CA GLU A 30 12.80 -8.56 7.81
C GLU A 30 12.40 -9.75 8.70
N ASN A 31 12.09 -10.91 8.11
CA ASN A 31 11.55 -12.10 8.81
C ASN A 31 10.24 -11.81 9.56
N ILE A 32 9.41 -10.93 9.01
CA ILE A 32 8.07 -10.62 9.51
C ILE A 32 7.07 -11.52 8.78
N GLU A 33 6.38 -12.37 9.54
CA GLU A 33 5.32 -13.22 9.02
C GLU A 33 4.05 -12.40 8.80
N LEU A 34 3.52 -12.42 7.58
CA LEU A 34 2.26 -11.79 7.22
C LEU A 34 1.10 -12.75 7.50
N PRO A 35 -0.05 -12.28 8.00
CA PRO A 35 -1.20 -13.12 8.33
C PRO A 35 -2.01 -13.55 7.10
N PHE A 36 -1.38 -13.58 5.92
CA PHE A 36 -1.97 -13.92 4.63
C PHE A 36 -0.86 -14.33 3.65
N ASP A 37 -1.19 -15.23 2.73
CA ASP A 37 -0.24 -15.74 1.74
C ASP A 37 -0.12 -14.85 0.51
N ASP A 38 -1.24 -14.28 0.04
CA ASP A 38 -1.29 -13.42 -1.15
C ASP A 38 -1.51 -11.94 -0.76
N PRO A 39 -0.47 -11.09 -0.83
CA PRO A 39 -0.59 -9.69 -0.49
C PRO A 39 -1.51 -8.90 -1.44
N VAL A 40 -1.62 -9.31 -2.71
CA VAL A 40 -2.51 -8.66 -3.67
C VAL A 40 -3.96 -8.98 -3.34
N ALA A 41 -4.27 -10.25 -3.09
CA ALA A 41 -5.62 -10.64 -2.68
C ALA A 41 -6.02 -9.96 -1.36
N ALA A 42 -5.08 -9.83 -0.42
CA ALA A 42 -5.31 -9.14 0.86
C ALA A 42 -5.69 -7.66 0.66
N VAL A 43 -4.92 -6.90 -0.14
CA VAL A 43 -5.22 -5.47 -0.38
C VAL A 43 -6.49 -5.29 -1.21
N GLU A 44 -6.79 -6.19 -2.17
CA GLU A 44 -8.04 -6.16 -2.92
C GLU A 44 -9.25 -6.40 -2.01
N GLN A 45 -9.16 -7.34 -1.05
CA GLN A 45 -10.22 -7.54 -0.05
C GLN A 45 -10.44 -6.30 0.82
N VAL A 46 -9.38 -5.59 1.20
CA VAL A 46 -9.50 -4.33 1.97
C VAL A 46 -10.18 -3.26 1.13
N ALA A 47 -9.78 -3.08 -0.13
CA ALA A 47 -10.41 -2.13 -1.05
C ALA A 47 -11.90 -2.44 -1.25
N HIS A 48 -12.27 -3.72 -1.36
CA HIS A 48 -13.67 -4.15 -1.44
C HIS A 48 -14.43 -3.86 -0.13
N LYS A 49 -13.91 -4.30 1.03
CA LYS A 49 -14.55 -4.11 2.35
C LYS A 49 -14.73 -2.65 2.72
N THR A 50 -13.82 -1.79 2.27
CA THR A 50 -13.85 -0.34 2.52
C THR A 50 -14.35 0.45 1.31
N GLY A 51 -15.02 -0.21 0.37
CA GLY A 51 -15.31 0.31 -0.96
C GLY A 51 -16.04 1.65 -0.98
N ALA A 52 -16.90 1.93 0.00
CA ALA A 52 -17.64 3.18 0.12
C ALA A 52 -16.86 4.33 0.79
N ASN A 53 -15.65 4.06 1.31
CA ASN A 53 -14.85 5.01 2.09
C ASN A 53 -13.85 5.74 1.20
N ASN A 54 -13.41 6.93 1.63
CA ASN A 54 -12.19 7.56 1.14
C ASN A 54 -11.05 7.22 2.12
N SER A 55 -9.82 7.09 1.64
CA SER A 55 -8.66 6.93 2.53
C SER A 55 -8.50 8.14 3.46
N SER A 56 -7.96 7.92 4.67
CA SER A 56 -7.65 8.99 5.62
C SER A 56 -6.68 10.00 5.01
N MET A 57 -5.60 9.53 4.37
CA MET A 57 -4.64 10.40 3.69
C MET A 57 -5.26 11.26 2.59
N LEU A 58 -6.25 10.75 1.83
CA LEU A 58 -6.96 11.59 0.86
C LEU A 58 -7.74 12.71 1.57
N GLN A 59 -8.37 12.40 2.70
CA GLN A 59 -9.09 13.41 3.49
C GLN A 59 -8.13 14.45 4.08
N ASP A 60 -6.93 14.02 4.51
CA ASP A 60 -5.87 14.91 4.98
C ASP A 60 -5.41 15.88 3.90
N VAL A 61 -5.14 15.39 2.68
CA VAL A 61 -4.81 16.24 1.53
C VAL A 61 -5.94 17.24 1.25
N LEU A 62 -7.20 16.79 1.23
CA LEU A 62 -8.34 17.65 0.93
C LEU A 62 -8.58 18.75 1.99
N ARG A 63 -8.19 18.50 3.25
CA ARG A 63 -8.30 19.48 4.34
C ARG A 63 -7.02 20.28 4.58
N GLY A 64 -5.97 20.06 3.78
CA GLY A 64 -4.67 20.73 3.93
C GLY A 64 -3.89 20.32 5.17
N ALA A 65 -4.13 19.12 5.70
CA ALA A 65 -3.41 18.57 6.84
C ALA A 65 -2.20 17.72 6.38
N PRO A 66 -1.17 17.57 7.23
CA PRO A 66 -0.11 16.59 7.02
C PRO A 66 -0.70 15.17 6.88
N THR A 67 -0.05 14.35 6.06
CA THR A 67 -0.41 12.94 5.88
C THR A 67 0.59 12.03 6.59
N GLU A 68 0.25 10.75 6.74
CA GLU A 68 1.13 9.71 7.30
C GLU A 68 2.00 9.02 6.23
N ILE A 69 2.17 9.61 5.04
CA ILE A 69 2.86 8.99 3.90
C ILE A 69 4.27 8.51 4.26
N ASP A 70 5.04 9.32 4.99
CA ASP A 70 6.41 8.97 5.39
C ASP A 70 6.44 7.80 6.37
N ALA A 71 5.45 7.74 7.27
CA ALA A 71 5.36 6.68 8.27
C ALA A 71 4.88 5.35 7.65
N ILE A 72 4.12 5.40 6.55
CA ILE A 72 3.56 4.22 5.88
C ILE A 72 4.46 3.78 4.72
N CYS A 73 4.53 4.58 3.65
CA CYS A 73 5.32 4.26 2.46
C CYS A 73 6.81 4.49 2.69
N GLY A 74 7.17 5.59 3.37
CA GLY A 74 8.58 5.89 3.68
C GLY A 74 9.23 4.84 4.59
N ALA A 75 8.48 4.24 5.52
CA ALA A 75 8.97 3.13 6.34
C ALA A 75 9.31 1.89 5.50
N VAL A 76 8.45 1.54 4.53
CA VAL A 76 8.71 0.42 3.60
C VAL A 76 9.90 0.73 2.71
N ALA A 77 9.96 1.93 2.12
CA ALA A 77 11.07 2.36 1.26
C ALA A 77 12.42 2.34 2.01
N GLY A 78 12.46 2.87 3.23
CA GLY A 78 13.66 2.87 4.06
C GLY A 78 14.09 1.47 4.51
N ALA A 79 13.15 0.56 4.77
CA ALA A 79 13.47 -0.85 5.05
C ALA A 79 13.99 -1.57 3.79
N ALA A 80 13.37 -1.32 2.63
CA ALA A 80 13.81 -1.86 1.35
C ALA A 80 15.24 -1.44 1.04
N GLU A 81 15.59 -0.15 1.23
CA GLU A 81 16.94 0.36 1.01
C GLU A 81 17.98 -0.34 1.91
N LYS A 82 17.71 -0.47 3.21
CA LYS A 82 18.60 -1.17 4.16
C LYS A 82 18.86 -2.61 3.76
N ARG A 83 17.86 -3.29 3.18
CA ARG A 83 17.94 -4.68 2.72
C ARG A 83 18.37 -4.81 1.26
N LYS A 84 18.61 -3.70 0.56
CA LYS A 84 18.94 -3.64 -0.88
C LYS A 84 17.89 -4.32 -1.76
N ILE A 85 16.62 -4.13 -1.41
CA ILE A 85 15.45 -4.62 -2.14
C ILE A 85 14.90 -3.47 -2.97
N GLY A 86 14.52 -3.77 -4.22
CA GLY A 86 13.83 -2.78 -5.05
C GLY A 86 12.41 -2.54 -4.56
N ALA A 87 12.09 -1.30 -4.22
CA ALA A 87 10.73 -0.83 -3.95
C ALA A 87 10.39 0.40 -4.82
N PRO A 88 10.38 0.27 -6.17
CA PRO A 88 10.17 1.42 -7.06
C PRO A 88 8.77 2.04 -6.99
N ALA A 89 7.76 1.32 -6.47
CA ALA A 89 6.42 1.86 -6.28
C ALA A 89 6.26 2.56 -4.91
N ASN A 90 6.89 2.05 -3.85
CA ASN A 90 6.94 2.70 -2.53
C ASN A 90 8.12 3.69 -2.46
N TRP A 91 7.83 4.99 -2.58
CA TRP A 91 8.80 6.08 -2.50
C TRP A 91 8.40 7.13 -1.45
#